data_AF-A0A7C6ZJ44-F1
#
_entry.id   AF-A0A7C6ZJ44-F1
#
_cell.length_a   1.000
_cell.length_b   1.000
_cell.length_c   1.000
_cell.angle_alpha   90.00
_cell.angle_beta   90.00
_cell.angle_gamma   90.00
#
_symmetry.space_group_name_H-M   'P 1'
#
loop_
_entity.id
_entity.type
_entity.pdbx_description
1 polymer ?
#
loop_
_entity_poly.entity_id
_entity_poly.type
_entity_poly.pdbx_seq_one_letter_code
_entity_poly.pdbx_strand_id
1 'polypeptide(L)'
;MNYIEALDFLTNLTKFGFNFGLGRIEHLLSLLGNPERSLRVIHVGGTNGKGSTAMMTARILEEAGFRVGLFISPHLHSYTERYLIN
;
A
#
# COMPACT_ATOMS: atom_id res chain seq x y z
N MET A 1 9.27 19.82 -2.75
CA MET A 1 8.89 18.96 -1.63
C MET A 1 9.99 17.95 -1.41
N ASN A 2 10.67 18.00 -0.27
CA ASN A 2 11.63 16.98 0.16
C ASN A 2 10.92 15.82 0.91
N TYR A 3 11.67 14.80 1.31
CA TYR A 3 11.10 13.61 1.97
C TYR A 3 10.33 13.95 3.26
N ILE A 4 10.89 14.82 4.11
CA ILE A 4 10.27 15.20 5.38
C ILE A 4 9.00 16.02 5.13
N GLU A 5 9.06 16.99 4.22
CA GLU A 5 7.89 17.79 3.82
C GLU A 5 6.76 16.90 3.26
N ALA A 6 7.09 15.85 2.52
CA ALA A 6 6.11 14.90 1.99
C ALA A 6 5.46 14.06 3.10
N LEU A 7 6.24 13.58 4.07
CA LEU A 7 5.70 12.84 5.22
C LEU A 7 4.78 13.72 6.08
N ASP A 8 5.17 14.96 6.34
CA ASP A 8 4.35 15.92 7.08
C ASP A 8 3.04 16.20 6.34
N PHE A 9 3.11 16.38 5.02
CA PHE A 9 1.90 16.56 4.20
C PHE A 9 0.96 15.35 4.34
N LEU A 10 1.46 14.12 4.17
CA LEU A 10 0.65 12.90 4.27
C LEU A 10 0.03 12.72 5.66
N THR A 11 0.79 12.99 6.72
CA THR A 11 0.32 12.85 8.10
C THR A 11 -0.83 13.81 8.41
N ASN A 12 -0.75 15.04 7.87
CA ASN A 12 -1.80 16.05 8.05
C ASN A 12 -3.11 15.71 7.31
N LEU A 13 -3.07 14.94 6.22
CA LEU A 13 -4.28 14.51 5.51
C LEU A 13 -5.19 13.60 6.35
N THR A 14 -4.64 12.92 7.35
CA THR A 14 -5.39 12.00 8.23
C THR A 14 -5.84 12.62 9.55
N LYS A 15 -5.64 13.93 9.76
CA LYS A 15 -5.89 14.62 11.03
C LYS A 15 -7.33 14.49 11.55
N PHE A 16 -8.30 14.33 10.66
CA PHE A 16 -9.73 14.19 10.99
C PHE A 16 -10.24 12.74 11.01
N GLY A 17 -9.33 11.76 11.02
CA GLY A 17 -9.68 10.34 11.08
C GLY A 17 -10.04 9.73 9.72
N PHE A 18 -10.71 8.58 9.75
CA PHE A 18 -11.06 7.82 8.55
C PHE A 18 -12.37 8.33 7.95
N ASN A 19 -12.30 8.75 6.69
CA ASN A 19 -13.48 9.02 5.87
C ASN A 19 -13.73 7.80 4.96
N PHE A 20 -14.75 7.01 5.30
CA PHE A 20 -15.08 5.78 4.57
C PHE A 20 -15.75 6.06 3.22
N GLY A 21 -15.66 5.09 2.31
CA GLY A 21 -16.22 5.17 0.95
C GLY A 21 -15.13 5.24 -0.11
N LEU A 22 -15.46 4.72 -1.30
CA LEU A 22 -14.50 4.54 -2.39
C LEU A 22 -14.46 5.71 -3.38
N GLY A 23 -15.49 6.56 -3.45
CA GLY A 23 -15.61 7.58 -4.50
C GLY A 23 -14.41 8.55 -4.59
N ARG A 24 -13.77 8.88 -3.47
CA ARG A 24 -12.57 9.75 -3.46
C ARG A 24 -11.37 9.07 -4.10
N ILE A 25 -11.11 7.81 -3.76
CA ILE A 25 -9.98 7.06 -4.30
C ILE A 25 -10.26 6.65 -5.76
N GLU A 26 -11.49 6.30 -6.10
CA GLU A 26 -11.90 6.00 -7.48
C GLU A 26 -11.72 7.23 -8.39
N HIS A 27 -12.10 8.42 -7.92
CA HIS A 27 -11.87 9.66 -8.66
C HIS A 27 -10.38 9.93 -8.86
N LEU A 28 -9.56 9.78 -7.82
CA LEU A 28 -8.11 9.94 -7.92
C LEU A 28 -7.48 8.94 -8.90
N LEU A 29 -7.86 7.66 -8.84
CA LEU A 29 -7.37 6.64 -9.76
C LEU A 29 -7.78 6.94 -11.20
N SER A 30 -9.01 7.44 -11.43
CA SER A 30 -9.45 7.87 -12.75
C SER A 30 -8.59 9.02 -13.31
N LEU A 31 -8.18 9.99 -12.48
CA LEU A 31 -7.28 11.07 -12.89
C LEU A 31 -5.86 10.57 -13.21
N LEU A 32 -5.45 9.45 -12.61
CA LEU A 32 -4.16 8.80 -12.83
C LEU A 32 -4.18 7.74 -13.94
N GLY A 33 -5.30 7.59 -14.67
CA GLY A 33 -5.42 6.63 -15.76
C GLY A 33 -5.71 5.19 -15.33
N ASN A 34 -6.24 4.98 -14.13
CA ASN A 34 -6.62 3.68 -13.55
C ASN A 34 -5.47 2.64 -13.54
N PRO A 35 -4.30 2.97 -12.95
CA PRO A 35 -3.14 2.08 -12.96
C PRO A 35 -3.39 0.73 -12.27
N GLU A 36 -4.30 0.69 -11.30
CA GLU A 36 -4.68 -0.53 -10.57
C GLU A 36 -5.24 -1.63 -11.47
N ARG A 37 -5.84 -1.26 -12.62
CA ARG A 37 -6.41 -2.22 -13.59
C ARG A 37 -5.36 -3.01 -14.36
N SER A 38 -4.11 -2.53 -14.36
CA SER A 38 -2.99 -3.20 -15.03
C SER A 38 -2.28 -4.24 -14.15
N LEU A 39 -2.64 -4.31 -12.86
CA LEU A 39 -1.95 -5.13 -11.87
C LEU A 39 -2.65 -6.47 -11.67
N ARG A 40 -1.86 -7.53 -11.47
CA ARG A 40 -2.35 -8.79 -10.89
C ARG A 40 -2.20 -8.68 -9.37
N VAL A 41 -3.33 -8.73 -8.66
CA VAL A 41 -3.37 -8.40 -7.22
C VAL A 41 -3.83 -9.60 -6.40
N ILE A 42 -3.10 -9.89 -5.33
CA ILE A 42 -3.56 -10.72 -4.22
C ILE A 42 -4.01 -9.78 -3.11
N HIS A 43 -5.30 -9.81 -2.77
CA HIS A 43 -5.87 -8.97 -1.73
C HIS A 43 -5.98 -9.76 -0.41
N VAL A 44 -5.32 -9.30 0.65
CA VAL A 44 -5.31 -9.98 1.96
C VAL A 44 -6.16 -9.19 2.98
N GLY A 45 -7.35 -9.72 3.28
CA GLY A 45 -8.25 -9.22 4.33
C GLY A 45 -8.18 -10.05 5.62
N GLY A 46 -8.72 -9.53 6.73
CA GLY A 46 -8.87 -10.26 8.00
C GLY A 46 -8.58 -9.41 9.25
N THR A 47 -8.91 -9.93 10.43
CA THR A 47 -8.67 -9.23 11.70
C THR A 47 -7.19 -9.26 12.07
N ASN A 48 -6.58 -10.45 12.05
CA ASN A 48 -5.17 -10.68 12.41
C ASN A 48 -4.42 -11.39 11.27
N GLY A 49 -3.08 -11.37 11.32
CA GLY A 49 -2.23 -12.14 10.41
C GLY A 49 -2.02 -11.56 9.00
N LYS A 50 -2.79 -10.55 8.57
CA LYS A 50 -2.69 -9.95 7.23
C LYS A 50 -1.26 -9.62 6.78
N GLY A 51 -0.50 -8.92 7.64
CA GLY A 51 0.88 -8.53 7.33
C GLY A 51 1.81 -9.72 7.15
N SER A 52 1.73 -10.70 8.06
CA SER A 52 2.50 -11.94 7.97
C SER A 52 2.14 -12.76 6.73
N THR A 53 0.84 -12.94 6.45
CA THR A 53 0.37 -13.64 5.26
C THR A 53 0.81 -12.95 3.97
N ALA A 54 0.66 -11.62 3.88
CA ALA A 54 1.08 -10.85 2.71
C ALA A 54 2.60 -10.95 2.48
N MET A 55 3.40 -10.83 3.55
CA MET A 55 4.86 -10.97 3.49
C MET A 55 5.27 -12.38 3.04
N MET A 56 4.73 -13.43 3.67
CA MET A 56 5.04 -14.82 3.29
C MET A 56 4.66 -15.11 1.83
N THR A 57 3.50 -14.63 1.40
CA THR A 57 3.04 -14.79 0.02
C THR A 57 3.97 -14.06 -0.95
N ALA A 58 4.36 -12.82 -0.64
CA ALA A 58 5.31 -12.08 -1.45
C ALA A 58 6.63 -12.83 -1.58
N ARG A 59 7.22 -13.29 -0.47
CA ARG A 59 8.50 -14.04 -0.50
C ARG A 59 8.42 -15.33 -1.31
N ILE A 60 7.32 -16.08 -1.21
CA ILE A 60 7.14 -17.29 -2.02
C ILE A 60 7.11 -16.96 -3.51
N LEU A 61 6.41 -15.89 -3.91
CA LEU A 61 6.33 -15.46 -5.30
C LEU A 61 7.66 -14.88 -5.81
N GLU A 62 8.37 -14.13 -4.98
CA GLU A 62 9.71 -13.64 -5.28
C GLU A 62 10.68 -14.80 -5.54
N GLU A 63 10.69 -15.81 -4.66
CA GLU A 63 11.51 -17.02 -4.81
C GLU A 63 11.12 -17.83 -6.05
N ALA A 64 9.84 -17.81 -6.43
CA ALA A 64 9.36 -18.41 -7.67
C ALA A 64 9.72 -17.60 -8.94
N GLY A 65 10.47 -16.51 -8.82
CA GLY A 65 10.99 -15.72 -9.94
C GLY A 65 10.07 -14.59 -10.42
N PHE A 66 9.03 -14.23 -9.65
CA PHE A 66 8.17 -13.10 -9.99
C PHE A 66 8.74 -11.78 -9.47
N ARG A 67 8.49 -10.69 -10.21
CA ARG A 67 8.60 -9.33 -9.66
C ARG A 67 7.35 -9.02 -8.87
N VAL A 68 7.50 -8.74 -7.58
CA VAL A 68 6.39 -8.63 -6.62
C VAL A 68 6.46 -7.29 -5.92
N GLY A 69 5.34 -6.56 -5.95
CA GLY A 69 5.12 -5.42 -5.07
C GLY A 69 4.35 -5.86 -3.83
N LEU A 70 4.75 -5.36 -2.66
CA LEU A 70 4.08 -5.63 -1.38
C LEU A 70 3.68 -4.33 -0.70
N PHE A 71 2.40 -4.24 -0.32
CA PHE A 71 1.88 -3.17 0.52
C PHE A 71 1.50 -3.73 1.91
N ILE A 72 2.05 -3.14 2.97
CA ILE A 72 1.74 -3.49 4.36
C ILE A 72 1.56 -2.24 5.23
N SER A 73 0.74 -2.35 6.27
CA SER A 73 0.59 -1.30 7.28
C SER A 73 0.16 -1.89 8.64
N PRO A 74 0.51 -1.25 9.77
CA PRO A 74 1.43 -0.11 9.88
C PRO A 74 2.90 -0.50 9.60
N HIS A 75 3.78 0.51 9.50
CA HIS A 75 5.24 0.31 9.51
C HIS A 75 5.77 0.27 10.94
N LEU A 76 6.98 -0.24 11.15
CA LEU A 76 7.64 -0.31 12.47
C LEU A 76 8.68 0.80 12.67
N HIS A 77 9.61 1.00 11.72
CA HIS A 77 10.68 2.00 11.87
C HIS A 77 10.62 3.12 10.84
N SER A 78 10.34 2.80 9.58
CA SER A 78 10.32 3.76 8.47
C SER A 78 9.03 3.69 7.66
N TYR A 79 8.55 4.84 7.20
CA TYR A 79 7.40 4.92 6.29
C TYR A 79 7.60 4.10 5.01
N THR A 80 8.85 3.99 4.55
CA THR A 80 9.21 3.24 3.35
C THR A 80 8.95 1.73 3.47
N GLU A 81 8.83 1.18 4.68
CA GLU A 81 8.48 -0.23 4.89
C GLU A 81 7.08 -0.59 4.39
N ARG A 82 6.21 0.41 4.19
CA ARG A 82 4.85 0.18 3.72
C ARG A 82 4.77 -0.26 2.26
N TYR A 83 5.80 0.04 1.46
CA TYR A 83 5.82 -0.22 0.03
C TYR A 83 7.15 -0.85 -0.32
N LEU A 84 7.12 -2.16 -0.62
CA LEU A 84 8.30 -2.93 -0.96
C LEU A 84 8.19 -3.45 -2.39
N ILE A 85 9.33 -3.58 -3.04
CA ILE A 85 9.50 -4.29 -4.31
C ILE A 85 10.83 -5.01 -4.25
N ASN A 86 10.89 -6.25 -4.75
CA ASN A 86 12.12 -7.02 -4.84
C ASN A 86 13.07 -6.50 -5.91
#